data_AF-A0A151S205-F1
#
_entry.id   AF-A0A151S205-F1
#
_cell.length_a   1.000
_cell.length_b   1.000
_cell.length_c   1.000
_cell.angle_alpha   90.00
_cell.angle_beta   90.00
_cell.angle_gamma   90.00
#
_symmetry.space_group_name_H-M   'P 1'
#
loop_
_entity.id
_entity.type
_entity.pdbx_description
1 polymer ?
#
loop_
_entity_poly.entity_id
_entity_poly.type
_entity_poly.pdbx_seq_one_letter_code
_entity_poly.pdbx_strand_id
1 'polypeptide(L)'
;MLSRNMNQANNRCNNTRLQVGDYGTNVLSTTNITNKNIGNKTFIPGMSLIPSNYTCTFKFQRQFPVSLCFAMMINKSQGQQLSNVGLYLSCIIFTYCL
;
A
#
# COMPACT_ATOMS: atom_id res chain seq x y z
N MET A 1 1.15 0.78 3.54
CA MET A 1 0.43 1.18 2.32
C MET A 1 -0.39 0.01 1.78
N LEU A 2 -1.60 0.25 1.26
CA LEU A 2 -2.46 -0.77 0.64
C LEU A 2 -1.94 -1.20 -0.75
N SER A 3 -1.95 -2.51 -1.02
CA SER A 3 -1.45 -3.14 -2.25
C SER A 3 -2.55 -3.58 -3.22
N ARG A 4 -3.83 -3.48 -2.84
CA ARG A 4 -4.99 -3.62 -3.74
C ARG A 4 -6.14 -2.72 -3.30
N ASN A 5 -7.07 -2.47 -4.22
CA ASN A 5 -8.35 -1.84 -3.89
C ASN A 5 -9.18 -2.77 -2.99
N MET A 6 -9.70 -2.23 -1.90
CA MET A 6 -10.64 -2.95 -1.02
C MET A 6 -12.03 -2.31 -1.03
N ASN A 7 -12.10 -0.98 -0.86
CA ASN A 7 -13.35 -0.26 -0.88
C ASN A 7 -13.11 1.18 -1.35
N GLN A 8 -13.48 1.43 -2.60
CA GLN A 8 -13.25 2.72 -3.24
C GLN A 8 -14.16 3.83 -2.70
N ALA A 9 -15.39 3.50 -2.30
CA ALA A 9 -16.32 4.45 -1.69
C ALA A 9 -15.77 5.01 -0.35
N ASN A 10 -15.05 4.19 0.41
CA ASN A 10 -14.46 4.58 1.69
C ASN A 10 -13.01 5.08 1.58
N ASN A 11 -12.53 5.40 0.37
CA ASN A 11 -11.15 5.81 0.11
C ASN A 11 -10.09 4.78 0.55
N ARG A 12 -10.43 3.48 0.54
CA ARG A 12 -9.53 2.36 0.84
C ARG A 12 -9.08 1.71 -0.46
N CYS A 13 -8.29 2.49 -1.19
CA CYS A 13 -7.79 2.16 -2.52
C CYS A 13 -6.33 1.75 -2.48
N ASN A 14 -5.83 1.31 -3.63
CA ASN A 14 -4.41 1.14 -3.87
C ASN A 14 -3.61 2.36 -3.44
N ASN A 15 -2.45 2.08 -2.86
CA ASN A 15 -1.50 3.06 -2.37
C ASN A 15 -1.98 3.90 -1.17
N THR A 16 -3.18 3.65 -0.61
CA THR A 16 -3.61 4.34 0.61
C THR A 16 -2.62 4.07 1.74
N ARG A 17 -2.08 5.13 2.35
CA ARG A 17 -1.13 5.03 3.45
C ARG A 17 -1.88 4.86 4.76
N LEU A 18 -1.42 3.89 5.53
CA LEU A 18 -2.04 3.45 6.77
C LEU A 18 -0.94 3.29 7.82
N GLN A 19 -1.22 3.70 9.04
CA GLN A 19 -0.39 3.37 10.20
C GLN A 19 -0.98 2.13 10.87
N VAL A 20 -0.13 1.14 11.14
CA VAL A 20 -0.54 -0.07 11.87
C VAL A 20 -0.58 0.26 13.36
N GLY A 21 -1.67 -0.11 14.03
CA GLY A 21 -1.81 -0.05 15.48
C GLY A 21 -1.63 -1.44 16.06
N ASP A 22 -2.72 -2.18 16.17
CA ASP A 22 -2.75 -3.53 16.74
C ASP A 22 -2.79 -4.61 15.66
N TYR A 23 -2.30 -5.81 16.00
CA TYR A 23 -2.40 -7.00 15.17
C TYR A 23 -3.19 -8.10 15.89
N GLY A 24 -4.11 -8.72 15.19
CA GLY A 24 -4.80 -9.93 15.63
C GLY A 24 -4.54 -11.09 14.67
N THR A 25 -5.06 -12.28 15.00
CA THR A 25 -4.80 -13.53 14.27
C THR A 25 -5.11 -13.48 12.77
N ASN A 26 -6.09 -12.65 12.35
CA ASN A 26 -6.43 -12.50 10.93
C ASN A 26 -6.86 -11.08 10.55
N VAL A 27 -6.57 -10.10 11.40
CA VAL A 27 -7.00 -8.71 11.22
C VAL A 27 -5.90 -7.78 11.68
N LEU A 28 -5.59 -6.78 10.86
CA LEU A 28 -4.75 -5.65 11.26
C LEU A 28 -5.64 -4.45 11.58
N SER A 29 -5.44 -3.86 12.75
CA SER A 29 -6.01 -2.57 13.08
C SER A 29 -5.10 -1.47 12.54
N THR A 30 -5.66 -0.57 11.75
CA THR A 30 -4.89 0.46 11.06
C THR A 30 -5.60 1.80 11.11
N THR A 31 -4.86 2.89 11.19
CA THR A 31 -5.40 4.25 11.09
C THR A 31 -5.02 4.86 9.74
N ASN A 32 -5.98 5.52 9.11
CA ASN A 32 -5.72 6.27 7.87
C ASN A 32 -4.84 7.48 8.18
N ILE A 33 -3.72 7.61 7.46
CA ILE A 33 -2.81 8.76 7.56
C ILE A 33 -2.83 9.64 6.32
N THR A 34 -3.69 9.34 5.34
CA THR A 34 -3.77 10.08 4.07
C THR A 34 -5.22 10.16 3.60
N ASN A 35 -5.55 11.25 2.89
CA ASN A 35 -6.87 11.59 2.34
C ASN A 35 -7.87 12.16 3.34
N LYS A 36 -9.12 12.40 2.89
CA LYS A 36 -10.23 12.97 3.67
C LYS A 36 -10.57 12.23 4.97
N ASN A 37 -10.11 10.99 5.12
CA ASN A 37 -10.44 10.10 6.24
C ASN A 37 -9.28 9.96 7.26
N ILE A 38 -8.44 11.00 7.43
CA ILE A 38 -7.34 10.97 8.42
C ILE A 38 -7.88 10.66 9.81
N GLY A 39 -7.19 9.78 10.53
CA GLY A 39 -7.56 9.37 11.89
C GLY A 39 -8.60 8.25 11.96
N ASN A 40 -9.32 7.95 10.87
CA ASN A 40 -10.29 6.86 10.87
C ASN A 40 -9.60 5.51 11.08
N LYS A 41 -10.04 4.79 12.12
CA LYS A 41 -9.58 3.43 12.43
C LYS A 41 -10.29 2.45 11.51
N THR A 42 -9.52 1.59 10.85
CA THR A 42 -10.00 0.62 9.88
C THR A 42 -9.33 -0.74 10.10
N PHE A 43 -10.12 -1.79 9.89
CA PHE A 43 -9.64 -3.16 10.03
C PHE A 43 -9.35 -3.75 8.65
N ILE A 44 -8.19 -4.37 8.49
CA ILE A 44 -7.78 -5.04 7.26
C ILE A 44 -7.76 -6.54 7.53
N PRO A 45 -8.67 -7.33 6.95
CA PRO A 45 -8.62 -8.79 7.06
C PRO A 45 -7.50 -9.36 6.20
N GLY A 46 -6.93 -10.49 6.62
CA GLY A 46 -6.06 -11.30 5.76
C GLY A 46 -6.88 -11.87 4.59
N MET A 47 -6.33 -11.76 3.37
CA MET A 47 -6.99 -12.22 2.14
C MET A 47 -6.21 -13.37 1.52
N SER A 48 -6.93 -14.35 0.95
CA SER A 48 -6.32 -15.39 0.13
C SER A 48 -5.95 -14.82 -1.24
N LEU A 49 -4.71 -15.07 -1.65
CA LEU A 49 -4.21 -14.75 -2.98
C LEU A 49 -4.21 -16.04 -3.79
N ILE A 50 -5.16 -16.11 -4.72
CA ILE A 50 -5.20 -17.19 -5.70
C ILE A 50 -4.35 -16.73 -6.89
N PRO A 51 -3.22 -17.39 -7.18
CA PRO A 51 -2.44 -17.06 -8.37
C PRO A 51 -3.29 -17.35 -9.62
N SER A 52 -3.29 -16.42 -10.57
CA SER A 52 -4.00 -16.58 -11.85
C SER A 52 -3.27 -17.53 -12.81
N ASN A 53 -1.99 -17.84 -12.54
CA ASN A 53 -1.18 -18.72 -13.36
C ASN A 53 -1.39 -20.18 -12.95
N TYR A 54 -1.80 -21.01 -13.91
CA TYR A 54 -2.00 -22.46 -13.76
C TYR A 54 -0.73 -23.23 -13.35
N THR A 55 0.45 -22.60 -13.43
CA THR A 55 1.74 -23.20 -13.04
C THR A 55 2.01 -23.16 -11.54
N CYS A 56 1.24 -22.38 -10.78
CA CYS A 56 1.40 -22.25 -9.35
C CYS A 56 0.40 -23.17 -8.63
N THR A 57 0.86 -24.35 -8.21
CA THR A 57 0.05 -25.40 -7.58
C THR A 57 -0.33 -25.12 -6.13
N PHE A 58 0.20 -24.07 -5.52
CA PHE A 58 -0.04 -23.69 -4.13
C PHE A 58 -0.81 -22.37 -4.03
N LYS A 59 -1.90 -22.39 -3.25
CA LYS A 59 -2.69 -21.20 -2.91
C LYS A 59 -2.00 -20.45 -1.78
N PHE A 60 -1.76 -19.15 -1.95
CA PHE A 60 -1.34 -18.30 -0.84
C PHE A 60 -2.56 -18.03 0.04
N GLN A 61 -2.71 -18.81 1.09
CA GLN A 61 -3.99 -18.86 1.79
C GLN A 61 -4.32 -17.57 2.56
N ARG A 62 -3.33 -16.81 3.05
CA ARG A 62 -3.57 -15.60 3.85
C ARG A 62 -2.41 -14.61 3.78
N GLN A 63 -2.60 -13.50 3.07
CA GLN A 63 -1.71 -12.35 3.10
C GLN A 63 -2.52 -11.08 3.37
N PHE A 64 -2.01 -10.19 4.22
CA PHE A 64 -2.59 -8.86 4.33
C PHE A 64 -2.20 -8.06 3.09
N PRO A 65 -3.14 -7.35 2.45
CA PRO A 65 -2.86 -6.53 1.27
C PRO A 65 -2.14 -5.23 1.64
N VAL A 66 -1.06 -5.30 2.41
CA VAL A 66 -0.28 -4.15 2.85
C VAL A 66 1.21 -4.33 2.57
N SER A 67 1.89 -3.22 2.32
CA SER A 67 3.34 -3.11 2.16
C SER A 67 3.89 -2.03 3.07
N LEU A 68 5.13 -2.20 3.54
CA LEU A 68 5.87 -1.16 4.25
C LEU A 68 6.08 0.04 3.31
N CYS A 69 5.97 1.26 3.82
CA CYS A 69 5.94 2.46 2.97
C CYS A 69 6.67 3.67 3.58
N PHE A 70 7.78 3.45 4.28
CA PHE A 70 8.66 4.54 4.75
C PHE A 70 9.46 5.15 3.61
N ALA A 71 9.97 4.29 2.72
CA ALA A 71 10.56 4.67 1.45
C ALA A 71 9.82 3.92 0.34
N MET A 72 9.69 4.56 -0.82
CA MET A 72 9.01 4.00 -1.97
C MET A 72 9.67 4.48 -3.25
N MET A 73 9.63 3.64 -4.28
CA MET A 73 10.11 4.02 -5.61
C MET A 73 9.23 5.14 -6.19
N ILE A 74 9.83 6.00 -7.02
CA ILE A 74 9.15 7.12 -7.70
C ILE A 74 7.88 6.65 -8.41
N ASN A 75 7.95 5.52 -9.13
CA ASN A 75 6.81 4.94 -9.84
C ASN A 75 5.66 4.52 -8.92
N LYS A 76 5.94 4.18 -7.65
CA LYS A 76 4.90 3.83 -6.66
C LYS A 76 4.26 5.05 -6.01
N SER A 77 4.96 6.19 -5.97
CA SER A 77 4.42 7.47 -5.48
C SER A 77 3.65 8.27 -6.55
N GLN A 78 3.70 7.85 -7.82
CA GLN A 78 2.99 8.56 -8.90
C GLN A 78 1.47 8.61 -8.60
N GLY A 79 0.88 9.80 -8.74
CA GLY A 79 -0.54 10.04 -8.45
C GLY A 79 -0.88 10.20 -6.95
N GLN A 80 0.11 10.22 -6.06
CA GLN A 80 -0.08 10.50 -4.63
C GLN A 80 0.26 11.94 -4.27
N GLN A 81 -0.45 12.48 -3.28
CA GLN A 81 -0.08 13.73 -2.63
C GLN A 81 0.77 13.46 -1.38
N LEU A 82 1.98 14.02 -1.36
CA LEU A 82 2.96 13.91 -0.28
C LEU A 82 3.36 15.33 0.14
N SER A 83 3.31 15.64 1.43
CA SER A 83 3.65 16.98 1.95
C SER A 83 5.17 17.20 2.00
N ASN A 84 5.91 16.17 2.41
CA ASN A 84 7.36 16.21 2.59
C ASN A 84 7.94 14.93 1.99
N VAL A 85 8.91 15.08 1.09
CA VAL A 85 9.56 13.96 0.37
C VAL A 85 11.06 14.16 0.38
N GLY A 86 11.80 13.16 0.83
CA GLY A 86 13.24 13.05 0.57
C GLY A 86 13.46 12.21 -0.68
N LEU A 87 14.28 12.69 -1.61
CA LEU A 87 14.65 11.95 -2.83
C LEU A 87 16.06 11.38 -2.67
N TYR A 88 16.19 10.07 -2.83
CA TYR A 88 17.47 9.40 -2.94
C TYR A 88 17.67 8.93 -4.38
N LEU A 89 18.62 9.54 -5.08
CA LEU A 89 18.99 9.20 -6.44
C LEU A 89 20.37 8.55 -6.40
N SER A 90 20.42 7.22 -6.56
CA SER A 90 21.68 6.46 -6.56
C SER A 90 22.54 6.75 -7.79
N CYS A 91 21.92 7.18 -8.90
CA CYS A 91 22.56 7.60 -10.14
C CYS A 91 21.86 8.85 -10.67
N ILE A 92 22.51 9.61 -11.56
CA ILE A 92 21.85 10.70 -12.30
C ILE A 92 21.00 10.05 -13.40
N ILE A 93 19.69 9.93 -13.16
CA ILE A 93 18.78 9.13 -14.00
C ILE A 93 18.05 9.98 -15.06
N PHE A 94 18.31 11.29 -15.08
CA PHE A 94 17.66 12.21 -16.01
C PHE A 94 18.65 13.18 -16.64
N THR A 95 19.05 12.89 -17.88
CA THR A 95 19.53 13.88 -18.84
C THR A 95 18.37 14.20 -19.77
N TYR A 96 17.68 15.31 -19.53
CA TYR A 96 16.74 15.84 -20.51
C TYR A 96 17.58 16.66 -21.51
N CYS A 97 17.63 16.25 -22.78
CA CYS A 97 18.22 17.05 -23.85
C CYS A 97 17.23 18.19 -24.15
N LEU A 98 17.65 19.44 -23.94
CA LEU A 98 16.97 20.65 -24.41
C LEU A 98 16.97 20.71 -25.94
#